data_AF-A0AAA9Z8V7-F1
#
_entry.id   AF-A0AAA9Z8V7-F1
#
_cell.length_a   1.000
_cell.length_b   1.000
_cell.length_c   1.000
_cell.angle_alpha   90.00
_cell.angle_beta   90.00
_cell.angle_gamma   90.00
#
_symmetry.space_group_name_H-M   'P 1'
#
loop_
_entity.id
_entity.type
_entity.pdbx_description
1 polymer ?
#
loop_
_entity_poly.entity_id
_entity_poly.type
_entity_poly.pdbx_seq_one_letter_code
_entity_poly.pdbx_strand_id
1 'polypeptide(L)'
;MSATPDRLNVSKTRLQSPRTPASPSSTVGASRVVDSVAKVVDLHKKWQLTTQKGTQYCNAIENIKKGVLDPKQEQDGNPYPANLELYCKNLAILVTILEDVVASLNTLIEQLKVLQALMRDEIVGRSWSLGKTMEALMSISEHWQSEMNVRKSISGI
;
A
#
# COMPACT_ATOMS: atom_id res chain seq x y z
N MET A 1 31.29 -63.19 -22.90
CA MET A 1 30.65 -62.13 -23.69
C MET A 1 30.17 -61.05 -22.73
N SER A 2 30.91 -59.95 -22.63
CA SER A 2 30.52 -58.79 -21.82
C SER A 2 30.65 -57.57 -22.72
N ALA A 3 29.50 -57.10 -23.22
CA ALA A 3 29.40 -55.91 -24.05
C ALA A 3 29.38 -54.68 -23.14
N THR A 4 30.48 -53.93 -23.12
CA THR A 4 30.51 -52.57 -22.59
C THR A 4 30.08 -51.65 -23.74
N PRO A 5 29.01 -50.84 -23.62
CA PRO A 5 28.68 -49.89 -24.67
C PRO A 5 29.60 -48.67 -24.54
N ASP A 6 30.18 -48.27 -25.67
CA ASP A 6 30.99 -47.07 -25.82
C ASP A 6 30.27 -45.83 -25.27
N ARG A 7 31.00 -45.05 -24.47
CA ARG A 7 30.55 -43.74 -24.03
C ARG A 7 30.52 -42.81 -25.23
N LEU A 8 29.33 -42.69 -25.84
CA LEU A 8 29.03 -41.60 -26.76
C LEU A 8 29.28 -40.27 -26.02
N ASN A 9 30.30 -39.55 -26.48
CA ASN A 9 30.58 -38.18 -26.09
C ASN A 9 29.33 -37.33 -26.35
N VAL A 10 28.52 -37.11 -25.31
CA VAL A 10 27.49 -36.09 -25.33
C VAL A 10 28.21 -34.75 -25.29
N SER A 11 28.46 -34.20 -26.48
CA SER A 11 28.82 -32.81 -26.66
C SER A 11 27.89 -31.96 -25.79
N LYS A 12 28.46 -31.22 -24.84
CA LYS A 12 27.79 -30.26 -23.96
C LYS A 12 27.20 -29.12 -24.80
N THR A 13 26.19 -29.38 -25.60
CA THR A 13 25.28 -28.33 -26.05
C THR A 13 24.37 -28.09 -24.86
N ARG A 14 24.65 -27.04 -24.07
CA ARG A 14 23.68 -26.54 -23.09
C ARG A 14 22.37 -26.36 -23.83
N LEU A 15 21.42 -27.27 -23.61
CA LEU A 15 20.04 -27.11 -24.04
C LEU A 15 19.52 -25.87 -23.31
N GLN A 16 19.65 -24.71 -23.93
CA GLN A 16 18.92 -23.53 -23.54
C GLN A 16 17.45 -23.86 -23.78
N SER A 17 16.68 -23.93 -22.71
CA SER A 17 15.22 -24.01 -22.75
C SER A 17 14.70 -22.95 -23.73
N PRO A 18 13.70 -23.26 -24.58
CA PRO A 18 13.15 -22.28 -25.50
C PRO A 18 12.71 -21.03 -24.74
N ARG A 19 13.44 -19.92 -24.92
CA ARG A 19 12.95 -18.62 -24.47
C ARG A 19 11.88 -18.21 -25.48
N THR A 20 10.65 -18.12 -25.01
CA THR A 20 9.53 -17.53 -25.76
C THR A 20 10.01 -16.20 -26.35
N PRO A 21 9.75 -15.91 -27.65
CA PRO A 21 10.16 -14.65 -28.24
C PRO A 21 9.50 -13.49 -27.47
N ALA A 22 10.31 -12.74 -26.72
CA ALA A 22 9.84 -11.63 -25.92
C ALA A 22 9.58 -10.45 -26.84
N SER A 23 8.30 -10.13 -27.05
CA SER A 23 7.94 -8.75 -27.38
C SER A 23 8.33 -7.89 -26.17
N PRO A 24 8.92 -6.69 -26.33
CA PRO A 24 9.39 -5.88 -25.21
C PRO A 24 8.28 -5.53 -24.19
N SER A 25 7.01 -5.64 -24.60
CA SER A 25 5.83 -5.41 -23.76
C SER A 25 5.26 -6.67 -23.06
N SER A 26 5.83 -7.87 -23.25
CA SER A 26 5.23 -9.14 -22.81
C SER A 26 6.12 -9.98 -21.89
N THR A 27 6.93 -9.34 -21.04
CA THR A 27 7.72 -10.05 -20.03
C THR A 27 6.87 -10.31 -18.78
N VAL A 28 7.15 -11.40 -18.07
CA VAL A 28 6.50 -11.71 -16.79
C VAL A 28 6.69 -10.56 -15.79
N GLY A 29 7.87 -9.92 -15.79
CA GLY A 29 8.16 -8.76 -14.95
C GLY A 29 7.24 -7.57 -15.22
N ALA A 30 7.03 -7.21 -16.49
CA ALA A 30 6.11 -6.15 -16.88
C ALA A 30 4.67 -6.42 -16.40
N SER A 31 4.19 -7.65 -16.53
CA SER A 31 2.86 -8.04 -16.00
C SER A 31 2.78 -7.88 -14.49
N ARG A 32 3.81 -8.28 -13.74
CA ARG A 32 3.83 -8.15 -12.27
C ARG A 32 3.85 -6.69 -11.81
N VAL A 33 4.51 -5.81 -12.55
CA VAL A 33 4.48 -4.37 -12.29
C VAL A 33 3.07 -3.82 -12.50
N VAL A 34 2.42 -4.16 -13.62
CA VAL A 34 1.03 -3.75 -13.91
C VAL A 34 0.06 -4.24 -12.82
N ASP A 35 0.16 -5.51 -12.43
CA ASP A 35 -0.66 -6.08 -11.35
C ASP A 35 -0.46 -5.34 -10.02
N SER A 36 0.80 -5.00 -9.69
CA SER A 36 1.14 -4.30 -8.45
C SER A 36 0.58 -2.88 -8.44
N VAL A 37 0.67 -2.17 -9.57
CA VAL A 37 0.09 -0.84 -9.73
C VAL A 37 -1.43 -0.89 -9.59
N ALA A 38 -2.10 -1.88 -10.19
CA ALA A 38 -3.54 -2.04 -10.04
C ALA A 38 -3.94 -2.21 -8.56
N LYS A 39 -3.19 -3.02 -7.80
CA LYS A 39 -3.40 -3.18 -6.36
C LYS A 39 -3.18 -1.87 -5.59
N VAL A 40 -2.19 -1.07 -5.96
CA VAL A 40 -1.99 0.27 -5.35
C VAL A 40 -3.22 1.15 -5.58
N VAL A 41 -3.78 1.16 -6.79
CA VAL A 41 -4.99 1.95 -7.09
C VAL A 41 -6.16 1.52 -6.20
N ASP A 42 -6.33 0.23 -5.97
CA ASP A 42 -7.40 -0.27 -5.10
C ASP A 42 -7.14 0.06 -3.62
N LEU A 43 -5.89 -0.03 -3.15
CA LEU A 43 -5.49 0.45 -1.83
C LEU A 43 -5.76 1.96 -1.69
N HIS A 44 -5.50 2.75 -2.72
CA HIS A 44 -5.73 4.19 -2.71
C HIS A 44 -7.23 4.53 -2.62
N LYS A 45 -8.10 3.81 -3.33
CA LYS A 45 -9.56 3.96 -3.19
C LYS A 45 -10.00 3.64 -1.75
N LYS A 46 -9.48 2.55 -1.17
CA LYS A 46 -9.78 2.17 0.21
C LYS A 46 -9.28 3.22 1.20
N TRP A 47 -8.08 3.75 0.97
CA TRP A 47 -7.51 4.87 1.74
C TRP A 47 -8.46 6.07 1.71
N GLN A 48 -8.83 6.56 0.52
CA GLN A 48 -9.69 7.73 0.35
C GLN A 48 -11.06 7.60 1.04
N LEU A 49 -11.73 6.46 0.87
CA LEU A 49 -13.01 6.22 1.52
C LEU A 49 -12.88 6.24 3.06
N THR A 50 -11.84 5.61 3.57
CA THR A 50 -11.57 5.50 5.00
C THR A 50 -11.20 6.85 5.61
N THR A 51 -10.36 7.64 4.94
CA THR A 51 -9.96 8.98 5.38
C THR A 51 -11.12 9.96 5.31
N GLN A 52 -11.96 9.91 4.28
CA GLN A 52 -13.17 10.73 4.18
C GLN A 52 -14.10 10.49 5.37
N LYS A 53 -14.36 9.22 5.70
CA LYS A 53 -15.17 8.86 6.88
C LYS A 53 -14.48 9.28 8.19
N GLY A 54 -13.17 9.09 8.29
CA GLY A 54 -12.39 9.48 9.46
C GLY A 54 -12.43 10.98 9.71
N THR A 55 -12.40 11.81 8.67
CA THR A 55 -12.49 13.27 8.78
C THR A 55 -13.82 13.71 9.41
N GLN A 56 -14.92 13.00 9.12
CA GLN A 56 -16.22 13.28 9.76
C GLN A 56 -16.14 13.05 11.28
N TYR A 57 -15.48 11.97 11.72
CA TYR A 57 -15.28 11.71 13.15
C TYR A 57 -14.34 12.72 13.80
N CYS A 58 -13.24 13.11 13.13
CA CYS A 58 -12.36 14.17 13.63
C CYS A 58 -13.12 15.48 13.85
N ASN A 59 -13.93 15.90 12.87
CA ASN A 59 -14.74 17.11 12.98
C ASN A 59 -15.79 17.02 14.10
N ALA A 60 -16.44 15.86 14.26
CA ALA A 60 -17.39 15.64 15.34
C ALA A 60 -16.72 15.73 16.72
N ILE A 61 -15.55 15.11 16.89
CA ILE A 61 -14.75 15.17 18.11
C ILE A 61 -14.32 16.62 18.39
N GLU A 62 -13.84 17.34 17.38
CA GLU A 62 -13.40 18.73 17.51
C GLU A 62 -14.57 19.65 17.92
N ASN A 63 -15.73 19.50 17.27
CA ASN A 63 -16.92 20.29 17.60
C ASN A 63 -17.42 20.03 19.03
N ILE A 64 -17.41 18.77 19.46
CA ILE A 64 -17.77 18.41 20.84
C ILE A 64 -16.78 19.05 21.83
N LYS A 65 -15.47 18.94 21.58
CA LYS A 65 -14.44 19.55 22.45
C LYS A 65 -14.58 21.07 22.52
N LYS A 66 -14.86 21.73 21.39
CA LYS A 66 -15.11 23.18 21.34
C LYS A 66 -16.36 23.59 22.12
N GLY A 67 -17.45 22.83 22.01
CA GLY A 67 -18.69 23.09 22.75
C GLY A 67 -18.50 23.05 24.27
N VAL A 68 -17.77 22.05 24.78
CA VAL A 68 -17.45 21.94 26.21
C VAL A 68 -16.63 23.13 26.73
N LEU A 69 -15.77 23.71 25.88
CA LEU A 69 -14.95 24.87 26.22
C LEU A 69 -15.68 26.21 26.04
N ASP A 70 -16.89 26.23 25.45
CA ASP A 70 -17.65 27.46 25.24
C ASP A 70 -18.38 27.85 26.54
N PRO A 71 -17.99 28.96 27.19
CA PRO A 71 -18.60 29.40 28.45
C PRO A 71 -20.07 29.82 28.32
N LYS A 72 -20.63 29.86 27.11
CA LYS A 72 -22.04 30.18 26.84
C LYS A 72 -22.96 28.97 26.77
N GLN A 73 -22.44 27.74 26.72
CA GLN A 73 -23.27 26.54 26.79
C GLN A 73 -23.56 26.21 28.25
N GLU A 74 -24.83 26.26 28.65
CA GLU A 74 -25.28 25.68 29.92
C GLU A 74 -24.87 24.19 29.91
N GLN A 75 -23.89 23.85 30.74
CA GLN A 75 -23.46 22.47 30.89
C GLN A 75 -24.58 21.71 31.58
N ASP A 76 -25.29 20.88 30.81
CA ASP A 76 -26.27 19.93 31.31
C ASP A 76 -25.53 18.81 32.07
N GLY A 77 -24.94 19.15 33.22
CA GLY A 77 -24.41 18.30 34.29
C GLY A 77 -23.33 17.24 33.96
N ASN A 78 -23.12 16.90 32.69
CA ASN A 78 -22.27 15.79 32.28
C ASN A 78 -21.04 16.32 31.52
N PRO A 79 -19.85 16.33 32.16
CA PRO A 79 -18.61 16.76 31.52
C PRO A 79 -18.15 15.83 30.39
N TYR A 80 -18.79 14.66 30.22
CA TYR A 80 -18.51 13.68 29.17
C TYR A 80 -19.73 13.49 28.25
N PRO A 81 -19.77 14.16 27.09
CA PRO A 81 -20.87 14.01 26.14
C PRO A 81 -20.92 12.56 25.62
N ALA A 82 -22.09 11.94 25.70
CA ALA A 82 -22.32 10.50 25.47
C ALA A 82 -21.81 9.96 24.11
N ASN A 83 -21.63 10.84 23.12
CA ASN A 83 -21.20 10.46 21.77
C ASN A 83 -19.69 10.58 21.53
N LEU A 84 -18.93 11.22 22.43
CA LEU A 84 -17.48 11.44 22.25
C LEU A 84 -16.72 10.11 22.23
N GLU A 85 -16.98 9.25 23.20
CA GLU A 85 -16.35 7.94 23.30
C GLU A 85 -16.65 7.09 22.05
N LEU A 86 -17.88 7.14 21.56
CA LEU A 86 -18.29 6.43 20.34
C LEU A 86 -17.52 6.95 19.12
N TYR A 87 -17.36 8.26 18.95
CA TYR A 87 -16.59 8.82 17.85
C TYR A 87 -15.10 8.48 17.93
N CYS A 88 -14.51 8.50 19.13
CA CYS A 88 -13.12 8.08 19.32
C CYS A 88 -12.93 6.59 19.00
N LYS A 89 -13.83 5.71 19.46
CA LYS A 89 -13.80 4.27 19.13
C LYS A 89 -13.94 4.02 17.64
N ASN A 90 -14.88 4.71 16.98
CA ASN A 90 -15.05 4.58 15.53
C ASN A 90 -13.83 5.09 14.76
N LEU A 91 -13.22 6.20 15.20
CA LEU A 91 -11.99 6.70 14.61
C LEU A 91 -10.83 5.71 14.79
N ALA A 92 -10.71 5.08 15.97
CA ALA A 92 -9.71 4.05 16.24
C ALA A 92 -9.85 2.84 15.30
N ILE A 93 -11.07 2.36 15.05
CA ILE A 93 -11.33 1.30 14.07
C ILE A 93 -10.92 1.72 12.66
N LEU A 94 -11.14 2.98 12.27
CA LEU A 94 -10.67 3.45 10.98
C LEU A 94 -9.15 3.53 10.92
N VAL A 95 -8.49 3.92 12.02
CA VAL A 95 -7.02 3.90 12.11
C VAL A 95 -6.49 2.50 11.89
N THR A 96 -7.05 1.46 12.50
CA THR A 96 -6.57 0.08 12.27
C THR A 96 -6.74 -0.35 10.81
N ILE A 97 -7.82 0.09 10.15
CA ILE A 97 -8.01 -0.15 8.71
C ILE A 97 -6.94 0.58 7.88
N LEU A 98 -6.58 1.81 8.25
CA LEU A 98 -5.52 2.58 7.59
C LEU A 98 -4.14 1.93 7.81
N GLU A 99 -3.88 1.36 8.99
CA GLU A 99 -2.66 0.60 9.27
C GLU A 99 -2.52 -0.60 8.33
N ASP A 100 -3.58 -1.39 8.16
CA ASP A 100 -3.59 -2.52 7.24
C ASP A 100 -3.33 -2.08 5.79
N VAL A 101 -3.89 -0.94 5.39
CA VAL A 101 -3.70 -0.38 4.04
C VAL A 101 -2.25 0.06 3.83
N VAL A 102 -1.65 0.75 4.80
CA VAL A 102 -0.24 1.17 4.75
C VAL A 102 0.69 -0.04 4.76
N ALA A 103 0.44 -1.04 5.60
CA ALA A 103 1.21 -2.29 5.62
C ALA A 103 1.14 -3.04 4.28
N SER A 104 -0.04 -3.07 3.66
CA SER A 104 -0.24 -3.66 2.33
C SER A 104 0.52 -2.88 1.26
N LEU A 105 0.49 -1.54 1.30
CA LEU A 105 1.26 -0.69 0.38
C LEU A 105 2.76 -0.93 0.53
N ASN A 106 3.27 -0.95 1.76
CA ASN A 106 4.69 -1.21 2.02
C ASN A 106 5.13 -2.58 1.52
N THR A 107 4.27 -3.60 1.66
CA THR A 107 4.53 -4.93 1.10
C THR A 107 4.65 -4.89 -0.43
N LEU A 108 3.77 -4.13 -1.12
CA LEU A 108 3.86 -3.95 -2.58
C LEU A 108 5.11 -3.19 -2.99
N ILE A 109 5.49 -2.15 -2.24
CA ILE A 109 6.73 -1.39 -2.45
C ILE A 109 7.94 -2.33 -2.38
N GLU A 110 8.02 -3.20 -1.37
CA GLU A 110 9.12 -4.17 -1.25
C GLU A 110 9.14 -5.17 -2.43
N GLN A 111 7.98 -5.66 -2.86
CA GLN A 111 7.89 -6.52 -4.05
C GLN A 111 8.37 -5.80 -5.32
N LEU A 112 8.02 -4.53 -5.48
CA LEU A 112 8.44 -3.72 -6.61
C LEU A 112 9.94 -3.38 -6.56
N LYS A 113 10.55 -3.20 -5.38
CA LYS A 113 12.02 -3.05 -5.24
C LYS A 113 12.76 -4.27 -5.77
N VAL A 114 12.29 -5.47 -5.42
CA VAL A 114 12.87 -6.72 -5.92
C VAL A 114 12.75 -6.80 -7.45
N LEU A 115 11.60 -6.43 -8.00
CA LEU A 115 11.39 -6.39 -9.45
C LEU A 115 12.28 -5.35 -10.14
N GLN A 116 12.47 -4.16 -9.55
CA GLN A 116 13.35 -3.13 -10.06
C GLN A 116 14.81 -3.58 -10.11
N ALA A 117 15.28 -4.29 -9.08
CA ALA A 117 16.62 -4.85 -9.07
C ALA A 117 16.85 -5.88 -10.21
N LEU A 118 15.80 -6.63 -10.58
CA LEU A 118 15.84 -7.65 -11.63
C LEU A 118 15.69 -7.08 -13.04
N MET A 119 14.83 -6.07 -13.20
CA MET A 119 14.48 -5.48 -14.49
C MET A 119 15.36 -4.28 -14.87
N ARG A 120 16.14 -3.71 -13.93
CA ARG A 120 16.78 -2.38 -14.07
C ARG A 120 15.73 -1.29 -14.36
N ASP A 121 16.17 -0.09 -14.77
CA ASP A 121 15.30 1.03 -15.16
C ASP A 121 14.62 0.81 -16.54
N GLU A 122 14.04 -0.36 -16.73
CA GLU A 122 13.22 -0.64 -17.90
C GLU A 122 11.92 0.18 -17.87
N ILE A 123 11.53 0.67 -19.05
CA ILE A 123 10.22 1.28 -19.25
C ILE A 123 9.19 0.15 -19.35
N VAL A 124 8.26 0.09 -18.40
CA VAL A 124 7.16 -0.86 -18.42
C VAL A 124 6.03 -0.33 -19.33
N GLY A 125 5.57 -1.18 -20.24
CA GLY A 125 4.51 -0.83 -21.19
C GLY A 125 4.96 0.24 -22.19
N ARG A 126 4.30 1.42 -22.19
CA ARG A 126 4.59 2.51 -23.15
C ARG A 126 5.34 3.69 -22.54
N SER A 127 5.20 3.95 -21.25
CA SER A 127 5.66 5.21 -20.64
C SER A 127 6.06 5.12 -19.17
N TRP A 128 5.97 3.96 -18.54
CA TRP A 128 6.15 3.85 -17.09
C TRP A 128 7.61 3.59 -16.75
N SER A 129 8.28 4.58 -16.15
CA SER A 129 9.58 4.37 -15.55
C SER A 129 9.38 3.78 -14.16
N LEU A 130 9.87 2.54 -13.97
CA LEU A 130 9.73 1.83 -12.69
C LEU A 130 10.36 2.60 -11.53
N GLY A 131 11.52 3.22 -11.74
CA GLY A 131 12.17 4.09 -10.75
C GLY A 131 11.30 5.27 -10.31
N LYS A 132 10.72 6.02 -11.26
CA LYS A 132 9.82 7.15 -10.94
C LYS A 132 8.53 6.69 -10.26
N THR A 133 7.98 5.55 -10.67
CA THR A 133 6.81 4.96 -10.00
C THR A 133 7.16 4.58 -8.56
N MET A 134 8.34 4.01 -8.32
CA MET A 134 8.82 3.67 -6.98
C MET A 134 8.97 4.91 -6.08
N GLU A 135 9.59 5.98 -6.59
CA GLU A 135 9.71 7.25 -5.87
C GLU A 135 8.33 7.81 -5.47
N ALA A 136 7.38 7.80 -6.40
CA ALA A 136 6.02 8.24 -6.13
C ALA A 136 5.34 7.38 -5.04
N LEU A 137 5.49 6.04 -5.10
CA LEU A 137 4.90 5.14 -4.10
C LEU A 137 5.50 5.33 -2.71
N MET A 138 6.81 5.53 -2.60
CA MET A 138 7.46 5.81 -1.32
C MET A 138 6.94 7.12 -0.72
N SER A 139 6.85 8.18 -1.53
CA SER A 139 6.29 9.46 -1.08
C SER A 139 4.83 9.31 -0.64
N ILE A 140 4.01 8.56 -1.37
CA ILE A 140 2.62 8.28 -0.97
C ILE A 140 2.56 7.55 0.37
N SER A 141 3.42 6.55 0.58
CA SER A 141 3.48 5.80 1.84
C SER A 141 3.83 6.70 3.03
N GLU A 142 4.81 7.59 2.88
CA GLU A 142 5.19 8.55 3.91
C GLU A 142 4.04 9.52 4.26
N HIS A 143 3.35 10.05 3.25
CA HIS A 143 2.19 10.92 3.45
C HIS A 143 1.04 10.18 4.17
N TRP A 144 0.75 8.95 3.77
CA TRP A 144 -0.27 8.13 4.43
C TRP A 144 0.09 7.86 5.89
N GLN A 145 1.35 7.52 6.16
CA GLN A 145 1.83 7.32 7.53
C GLN A 145 1.67 8.59 8.39
N SER A 146 2.02 9.74 7.83
CA SER A 146 1.87 11.04 8.51
C SER A 146 0.40 11.35 8.85
N GLU A 147 -0.50 11.22 7.88
CA GLU A 147 -1.94 11.46 8.10
C GLU A 147 -2.52 10.49 9.14
N MET A 148 -2.12 9.23 9.10
CA MET A 148 -2.54 8.22 10.09
C MET A 148 -2.07 8.57 11.50
N ASN A 149 -0.85 9.05 11.67
CA ASN A 149 -0.31 9.47 12.97
C ASN A 149 -1.10 10.64 13.56
N VAL A 150 -1.52 11.59 12.72
CA VAL A 150 -2.43 12.68 13.14
C VAL A 150 -3.75 12.10 13.66
N ARG A 151 -4.36 11.16 12.93
CA ARG A 151 -5.63 10.54 13.32
C ARG A 151 -5.52 9.73 14.62
N LYS A 152 -4.41 9.03 14.85
CA LYS A 152 -4.09 8.34 16.12
C LYS A 152 -4.13 9.30 17.30
N SER A 153 -3.40 10.42 17.16
CA SER A 153 -3.33 11.45 18.20
C SER A 153 -4.69 12.05 18.56
N ILE A 154 -5.61 12.17 17.59
CA ILE A 154 -6.98 12.64 17.82
C ILE A 154 -7.83 11.62 18.57
N SER A 155 -7.70 10.32 18.25
CA SER A 155 -8.43 9.25 18.93
C SER A 155 -8.00 9.03 20.39
N GLY A 156 -6.86 9.55 20.81
CA GLY A 156 -6.33 9.35 22.16
C GLY A 156 -5.72 7.96 22.38
N ILE A 157 -5.28 7.32 21.30
CA ILE A 157 -4.49 6.07 21.28
C ILE A 157 -3.07 6.42 20.86
#